data_AF-A0A2A3ENV7-F1
#
_entry.id   AF-A0A2A3ENV7-F1
#
_cell.length_a   1.000
_cell.length_b   1.000
_cell.length_c   1.000
_cell.angle_alpha   90.00
_cell.angle_beta   90.00
_cell.angle_gamma   90.00
#
_symmetry.space_group_name_H-M   'P 1'
#
loop_
_entity.id
_entity.type
_entity.pdbx_description
1 polymer ?
#
loop_
_entity_poly.entity_id
_entity_poly.type
_entity_poly.pdbx_seq_one_letter_code
_entity_poly.pdbx_strand_id
1 'polypeptide(L)'
;MSVSDDKELKMGKNQRTRRVVMQKFAQMKKMISLRDSRIKPEHRIPPKKIKKEDPTQLKITEAPQQSSALFFQYNTQLGPPYHILVDTNFINFSIKNKLDIIENMMECLYAKCIPYITDCVIGEMEKLGQKYRIALRIMKDPRFERLNCMHKGTYADDCIINRVTQHKCYIVATNDKDLKKRIRKIPGVPIMYVSQHRYTIERMPDAYGAPRK
;
A
#
# COMPACT_ATOMS: atom_id res chain seq x y z
N MET A 1 -6.17 -91.76 49.34
CA MET A 1 -5.76 -90.66 50.23
C MET A 1 -4.98 -89.67 49.36
N SER A 2 -5.60 -88.62 48.80
CA SER A 2 -5.80 -87.29 49.43
C SER A 2 -4.45 -86.72 49.91
N VAL A 3 -3.94 -85.55 49.51
CA VAL A 3 -4.57 -84.22 49.34
C VAL A 3 -3.66 -83.34 48.45
N SER A 4 -4.28 -82.38 47.77
CA SER A 4 -3.77 -81.16 47.12
C SER A 4 -2.79 -80.33 47.97
N ASP A 5 -1.94 -79.49 47.34
CA ASP A 5 -2.03 -78.02 47.46
C ASP A 5 -0.84 -77.28 46.81
N ASP A 6 -1.22 -76.23 46.09
CA ASP A 6 -0.40 -75.18 45.50
C ASP A 6 0.58 -74.52 46.49
N LYS A 7 1.75 -74.08 45.99
CA LYS A 7 2.18 -72.67 46.11
C LYS A 7 3.50 -72.34 45.41
N GLU A 8 3.33 -71.48 44.39
CA GLU A 8 4.00 -70.17 44.26
C GLU A 8 5.44 -70.09 43.71
N LEU A 9 5.46 -69.89 42.39
CA LEU A 9 6.49 -69.24 41.59
C LEU A 9 6.95 -67.89 42.19
N LYS A 10 8.25 -67.75 42.53
CA LYS A 10 8.89 -66.42 42.70
C LYS A 10 10.09 -66.27 41.76
N MET A 11 9.79 -65.99 40.50
CA MET A 11 10.78 -65.42 39.57
C MET A 11 10.97 -63.92 39.85
N GLY A 12 12.21 -63.51 40.11
CA GLY A 12 12.62 -62.15 40.43
C GLY A 12 12.26 -61.12 39.35
N LYS A 13 11.50 -60.10 39.73
CA LYS A 13 10.94 -59.04 38.86
C LYS A 13 11.94 -57.98 38.35
N ASN A 14 13.27 -58.17 38.48
CA ASN A 14 14.23 -57.07 38.29
C ASN A 14 15.11 -57.10 37.03
N GLN A 15 15.00 -58.09 36.14
CA GLN A 15 15.74 -58.06 34.86
C GLN A 15 14.93 -57.52 33.67
N ARG A 16 13.60 -57.42 33.79
CA ARG A 16 12.73 -56.89 32.72
C ARG A 16 12.78 -55.36 32.59
N THR A 17 13.16 -54.64 33.64
CA THR A 17 13.28 -53.17 33.62
C THR A 17 14.49 -52.64 32.88
N ARG A 18 15.57 -53.42 32.69
CA ARG A 18 16.72 -52.99 31.86
C ARG A 18 16.49 -53.15 30.36
N ARG A 19 15.87 -54.26 29.91
CA ARG A 19 15.59 -54.49 28.47
C ARG A 19 14.41 -53.67 27.94
N VAL A 20 13.34 -53.48 28.72
CA VAL A 20 12.17 -52.67 28.30
C VAL A 20 12.52 -51.17 28.22
N VAL A 21 13.50 -50.70 28.98
CA VAL A 21 14.02 -49.32 28.89
C VAL A 21 14.98 -49.15 27.71
N MET A 22 15.68 -50.20 27.27
CA MET A 22 16.62 -50.17 26.13
C MET A 22 15.96 -50.24 24.75
N GLN A 23 14.66 -50.55 24.66
CA GLN A 23 13.90 -50.54 23.41
C GLN A 23 12.78 -49.49 23.42
N LYS A 24 13.09 -48.25 23.83
CA LYS A 24 12.32 -47.11 23.31
C LYS A 24 12.61 -47.04 21.82
N PHE A 25 11.72 -47.66 21.02
CA PHE A 25 11.77 -47.69 19.57
C PHE A 25 12.14 -46.30 19.03
N ALA A 26 13.27 -46.23 18.30
CA ALA A 26 13.88 -45.03 17.74
C ALA A 26 14.40 -43.98 18.76
N GLN A 27 15.51 -44.27 19.45
CA GLN A 27 16.30 -43.21 20.10
C GLN A 27 17.03 -42.38 19.03
N MET A 28 16.51 -41.20 18.72
CA MET A 28 17.16 -40.23 17.83
C MET A 28 18.16 -39.35 18.59
N LYS A 29 19.19 -38.87 17.90
CA LYS A 29 20.12 -37.84 18.44
C LYS A 29 19.32 -36.57 18.76
N LYS A 30 19.50 -36.01 19.96
CA LYS A 30 18.83 -34.76 20.36
C LYS A 30 19.28 -33.62 19.43
N MET A 31 18.38 -33.17 18.56
CA MET A 31 18.57 -31.97 17.75
C MET A 31 17.95 -30.74 18.43
N ILE A 32 18.50 -29.56 18.14
CA ILE A 32 17.93 -28.30 18.62
C ILE A 32 16.55 -28.12 17.99
N SER A 33 15.55 -27.81 18.83
CA SER A 33 14.20 -27.51 18.37
C SER A 33 14.19 -26.17 17.65
N LEU A 34 13.49 -26.06 16.52
CA LEU A 34 13.25 -24.81 15.78
C LEU A 34 12.52 -23.71 16.59
N ARG A 35 12.12 -24.02 17.82
CA ARG A 35 11.46 -23.10 18.77
C ARG A 35 12.36 -22.70 19.95
N ASP A 36 13.59 -23.23 20.02
CA ASP A 36 14.54 -22.95 21.09
C ASP A 36 14.89 -21.44 21.12
N SER A 37 15.01 -20.88 22.32
CA SER A 37 15.32 -19.46 22.55
C SER A 37 16.76 -19.10 22.17
N ARG A 38 17.62 -20.10 21.98
CA ARG A 38 19.02 -19.91 21.54
C ARG A 38 19.15 -19.68 20.02
N ILE A 39 18.09 -19.92 19.24
CA ILE A 39 18.07 -19.62 17.80
C ILE A 39 17.79 -18.13 17.61
N LYS A 40 18.49 -17.49 16.66
CA LYS A 40 18.22 -16.10 16.26
C LYS A 40 16.75 -15.94 15.87
N PRO A 41 16.09 -14.83 16.25
CA PRO A 41 14.65 -14.65 16.07
C PRO A 41 14.18 -14.78 14.61
N GLU A 42 15.04 -14.45 13.65
CA GLU A 42 14.77 -14.56 12.21
C GLU A 42 14.57 -16.00 11.72
N HIS A 43 15.23 -16.98 12.36
CA HIS A 43 15.13 -18.40 11.99
C HIS A 43 14.17 -19.19 12.89
N ARG A 44 13.54 -18.51 13.86
CA ARG A 44 12.63 -19.15 14.82
C ARG A 44 11.24 -19.23 14.21
N ILE A 45 10.69 -20.44 14.17
CA ILE A 45 9.30 -20.62 13.75
C ILE A 45 8.40 -19.96 14.81
N PRO A 46 7.46 -19.07 14.42
CA PRO A 46 6.58 -18.41 15.37
C PRO A 46 5.77 -19.44 16.17
N PRO A 47 5.54 -19.21 17.48
CA PRO A 47 4.77 -20.13 18.30
C PRO A 47 3.35 -20.29 17.75
N LYS A 48 2.88 -21.54 17.65
CA LYS A 48 1.55 -21.92 17.11
C LYS A 48 0.37 -21.43 17.97
N LYS A 49 0.65 -20.81 19.12
CA LYS A 49 -0.36 -20.26 20.03
C LYS A 49 -0.31 -18.74 19.94
N ILE A 50 -1.34 -18.17 19.34
CA ILE A 50 -1.66 -16.75 19.44
C ILE A 50 -1.77 -16.44 20.94
N LYS A 51 -0.96 -15.50 21.45
CA LYS A 51 -1.09 -15.05 22.84
C LYS A 51 -2.54 -14.61 23.03
N LYS A 52 -3.22 -15.13 24.07
CA LYS A 52 -4.53 -14.60 24.46
C LYS A 52 -4.32 -13.12 24.79
N GLU A 53 -4.98 -12.23 24.06
CA GLU A 53 -4.90 -10.78 24.27
C GLU A 53 -5.31 -10.48 25.71
N ASP A 54 -4.53 -9.65 26.43
CA ASP A 54 -4.84 -9.27 27.81
C ASP A 54 -6.20 -8.57 27.87
N PRO A 55 -7.14 -8.96 28.75
CA PRO A 55 -8.49 -8.37 28.81
C PRO A 55 -8.50 -6.88 29.18
N THR A 56 -7.37 -6.34 29.65
CA THR A 56 -7.18 -4.93 30.03
C THR A 56 -6.64 -4.06 28.90
N GLN A 57 -6.20 -4.65 27.77
CA GLN A 57 -5.76 -3.87 26.61
C GLN A 57 -6.97 -3.48 25.76
N LEU A 58 -7.21 -2.17 25.64
CA LEU A 58 -8.21 -1.61 24.73
C LEU A 58 -7.86 -2.04 23.30
N LYS A 59 -8.72 -2.88 22.70
CA LYS A 59 -8.63 -3.24 21.30
C LYS A 59 -9.12 -2.07 20.45
N ILE A 60 -8.22 -1.14 20.14
CA ILE A 60 -8.51 0.00 19.26
C ILE A 60 -8.76 -0.56 17.86
N THR A 61 -10.02 -0.54 17.44
CA THR A 61 -10.39 -0.86 16.05
C THR A 61 -10.45 0.46 15.30
N GLU A 62 -9.41 0.76 14.53
CA GLU A 62 -9.36 1.97 13.70
C GLU A 62 -10.32 1.80 12.51
N ALA A 63 -11.56 2.22 12.68
CA ALA A 63 -12.50 2.37 11.58
C ALA A 63 -12.36 3.81 11.03
N PRO A 64 -11.79 4.01 9.82
CA PRO A 64 -11.64 5.34 9.26
C PRO A 64 -13.03 5.95 9.03
N GLN A 65 -13.29 7.13 9.62
CA GLN A 65 -14.51 7.87 9.36
C GLN A 65 -14.54 8.33 7.89
N GLN A 66 -15.71 8.24 7.26
CA GLN A 66 -15.89 8.76 5.91
C GLN A 66 -15.84 10.30 5.94
N SER A 67 -15.16 10.88 4.96
CA SER A 67 -15.01 12.34 4.86
C SER A 67 -16.36 13.03 4.64
N SER A 68 -16.63 14.09 5.40
CA SER A 68 -17.84 14.92 5.27
C SER A 68 -18.00 15.60 3.90
N ALA A 69 -16.90 15.73 3.15
CA ALA A 69 -16.86 16.27 1.79
C ALA A 69 -17.70 15.48 0.76
N LEU A 70 -17.98 14.21 1.07
CA LEU A 70 -18.68 13.30 0.16
C LEU A 70 -20.17 13.30 0.45
N PHE A 71 -20.97 13.85 -0.47
CA PHE A 71 -22.39 13.52 -0.55
C PHE A 71 -22.52 12.26 -1.42
N PHE A 72 -22.59 11.09 -0.76
CA PHE A 72 -22.44 9.77 -1.37
C PHE A 72 -21.10 9.58 -2.10
N GLN A 73 -21.07 9.87 -3.40
CA GLN A 73 -19.87 9.79 -4.26
C GLN A 73 -19.48 11.14 -4.86
N TYR A 74 -20.33 12.16 -4.75
CA TYR A 74 -20.08 13.51 -5.22
C TYR A 74 -19.26 14.27 -4.17
N ASN A 75 -18.22 14.94 -4.61
CA ASN A 75 -17.36 15.73 -3.73
C ASN A 75 -17.66 17.22 -3.91
N THR A 76 -18.33 17.80 -2.93
CA THR A 76 -18.77 19.21 -2.96
C THR A 76 -17.63 20.19 -2.66
N GLN A 77 -16.46 19.71 -2.23
CA GLN A 77 -15.30 20.56 -1.91
C GLN A 77 -14.42 20.85 -3.13
N LEU A 78 -14.69 20.24 -4.27
CA LEU A 78 -13.97 20.53 -5.51
C LEU A 78 -14.61 21.77 -6.15
N GLY A 79 -13.97 22.92 -5.98
CA GLY A 79 -14.38 24.16 -6.61
C GLY A 79 -13.17 24.92 -7.17
N PRO A 80 -13.38 25.91 -8.04
CA PRO A 80 -12.32 26.81 -8.48
C PRO A 80 -11.74 27.60 -7.28
N PRO A 81 -10.42 27.75 -7.15
CA PRO A 81 -9.37 27.22 -8.02
C PRO A 81 -9.15 25.72 -7.86
N TYR A 82 -9.07 24.98 -8.98
CA TYR A 82 -8.83 23.54 -8.94
C TYR A 82 -7.38 23.23 -8.61
N HIS A 83 -7.16 22.40 -7.60
CA HIS A 83 -5.85 21.91 -7.20
C HIS A 83 -5.56 20.59 -7.91
N ILE A 84 -4.54 20.54 -8.78
CA ILE A 84 -4.25 19.38 -9.63
C ILE A 84 -2.90 18.77 -9.24
N LEU A 85 -2.87 17.54 -8.74
CA LEU A 85 -1.64 16.79 -8.50
C LEU A 85 -1.11 16.24 -9.81
N VAL A 86 0.13 16.60 -10.16
CA VAL A 86 0.77 16.21 -11.42
C VAL A 86 1.77 15.08 -11.20
N ASP A 87 1.64 14.03 -12.01
CA ASP A 87 2.52 12.88 -12.05
C ASP A 87 3.64 13.01 -13.13
N THR A 88 4.75 12.29 -12.97
CA THR A 88 5.91 12.33 -13.89
C THR A 88 5.52 11.95 -15.31
N ASN A 89 4.72 10.87 -15.44
CA ASN A 89 4.26 10.37 -16.73
C ASN A 89 3.38 11.39 -17.47
N PHE A 90 2.53 12.12 -16.74
CA PHE A 90 1.65 13.12 -17.34
C PHE A 90 2.44 14.25 -18.02
N ILE A 91 3.49 14.75 -17.36
CA ILE A 91 4.37 15.79 -17.90
C ILE A 91 5.08 15.27 -19.16
N ASN A 92 5.60 14.04 -19.11
CA ASN A 92 6.27 13.43 -20.25
C ASN A 92 5.35 13.28 -21.46
N PHE A 93 4.10 12.88 -21.25
CA PHE A 93 3.11 12.81 -22.33
C PHE A 93 2.70 14.19 -22.85
N SER A 94 2.63 15.20 -21.98
CA SER A 94 2.31 16.57 -22.37
C SER A 94 3.40 17.16 -23.26
N ILE A 95 4.67 16.95 -22.90
CA ILE A 95 5.82 17.38 -23.71
C ILE A 95 5.84 16.66 -25.07
N LYS A 96 5.60 15.34 -25.08
CA LYS A 96 5.53 14.56 -26.34
C LYS A 96 4.46 15.08 -27.30
N ASN A 97 3.30 15.46 -26.76
CA ASN A 97 2.18 16.00 -27.54
C ASN A 97 2.27 17.52 -27.75
N LYS A 98 3.33 18.18 -27.28
CA LYS A 98 3.56 19.63 -27.39
C LYS A 98 2.43 20.48 -26.79
N LEU A 99 1.90 20.04 -25.66
CA LEU A 99 0.83 20.74 -24.94
C LEU A 99 1.42 21.60 -23.81
N ASP A 100 1.00 22.87 -23.73
CA ASP A 100 1.23 23.68 -22.52
C ASP A 100 0.31 23.20 -21.40
N ILE A 101 0.92 22.78 -20.29
CA ILE A 101 0.24 22.11 -19.18
C ILE A 101 -0.82 23.02 -18.57
N ILE A 102 -0.51 24.29 -18.33
CA ILE A 102 -1.39 25.17 -17.55
C ILE A 102 -2.56 25.65 -18.41
N GLU A 103 -2.27 26.04 -19.64
CA GLU A 103 -3.28 26.48 -20.61
C GLU A 103 -4.27 25.36 -20.92
N ASN A 104 -3.78 24.16 -21.25
CA ASN A 104 -4.64 23.01 -21.54
C ASN A 104 -5.44 22.53 -20.30
N MET A 105 -4.91 22.70 -19.08
CA MET A 105 -5.66 22.43 -17.85
C MET A 105 -6.83 23.40 -17.68
N MET A 106 -6.60 24.69 -17.93
CA MET A 106 -7.64 25.72 -17.86
C MET A 106 -8.69 25.53 -18.96
N GLU A 107 -8.29 25.15 -20.18
CA GLU A 107 -9.23 24.83 -21.27
C GLU A 107 -10.09 23.59 -20.96
N CYS A 108 -9.53 22.60 -20.26
CA CYS A 108 -10.23 21.37 -19.91
C CYS A 108 -11.29 21.60 -18.82
N LEU A 109 -10.95 22.41 -17.80
CA LEU A 109 -11.80 22.63 -16.63
C LEU A 109 -12.61 23.93 -16.68
N TYR A 110 -12.37 24.79 -17.68
CA TYR A 110 -12.97 26.11 -17.84
C TYR A 110 -12.88 27.00 -16.58
N ALA A 111 -11.83 26.80 -15.77
CA ALA A 111 -11.62 27.53 -14.53
C ALA A 111 -10.13 27.65 -14.20
N LYS A 112 -9.81 28.49 -13.20
CA LYS A 112 -8.44 28.65 -12.71
C LYS A 112 -7.93 27.33 -12.13
N CYS A 113 -6.77 26.90 -12.60
CA CYS A 113 -6.11 25.66 -12.16
C CYS A 113 -4.76 25.98 -11.53
N ILE A 114 -4.45 25.33 -10.42
CA ILE A 114 -3.15 25.41 -9.73
C ILE A 114 -2.53 24.01 -9.76
N PRO A 115 -1.47 23.80 -10.56
CA PRO A 115 -0.81 22.51 -10.62
C PRO A 115 0.15 22.36 -9.44
N TYR A 116 0.03 21.23 -8.75
CA TYR A 116 0.87 20.83 -7.63
C TYR A 116 1.80 19.69 -8.02
N ILE A 117 3.04 19.80 -7.57
CA ILE A 117 4.05 18.76 -7.74
C ILE A 117 4.57 18.34 -6.38
N THR A 118 4.60 17.04 -6.13
CA THR A 118 5.15 16.48 -4.90
C THR A 118 6.67 16.32 -4.99
N ASP A 119 7.35 16.44 -3.85
CA ASP A 119 8.81 16.24 -3.76
C ASP A 119 9.27 14.90 -4.33
N CYS A 120 8.50 13.82 -4.13
CA CYS A 120 8.85 12.51 -4.66
C CYS A 120 8.83 12.46 -6.19
N VAL A 121 7.89 13.16 -6.83
CA VAL A 121 7.79 13.23 -8.30
C VAL A 121 8.98 14.02 -8.86
N ILE A 122 9.40 15.11 -8.20
CA ILE A 122 10.63 15.83 -8.55
C ILE A 122 11.86 14.91 -8.40
N GLY A 123 11.97 14.22 -7.27
CA GLY A 123 13.09 13.32 -7.00
C GLY A 123 13.15 12.13 -7.96
N GLU A 124 12.00 11.61 -8.41
CA GLU A 124 11.95 10.59 -9.46
C GLU A 124 12.43 11.13 -10.80
N MET A 125 11.98 12.32 -11.18
CA MET A 125 12.38 12.96 -12.44
C MET A 125 13.88 13.30 -12.46
N GLU A 126 14.46 13.69 -11.32
CA GLU A 126 15.91 13.94 -11.20
C GLU A 126 16.74 12.66 -11.37
N LYS A 127 16.24 11.50 -10.93
CA LYS A 127 16.91 10.19 -11.11
C LYS A 127 16.92 9.72 -12.56
N LEU A 128 15.90 10.07 -13.34
CA LEU A 128 15.79 9.66 -14.76
C LEU A 128 16.82 10.37 -15.67
N GLY A 129 17.52 11.39 -15.15
CA GLY A 129 18.72 11.98 -15.76
C GLY A 129 18.46 13.01 -16.87
N GLN A 130 19.47 13.22 -17.72
CA GLN A 130 19.49 14.35 -18.66
C GLN A 130 18.39 14.34 -19.72
N LYS A 131 17.84 13.17 -20.06
CA LYS A 131 16.74 13.03 -21.05
C LYS A 131 15.50 13.84 -20.65
N TYR A 132 15.29 14.05 -19.35
CA TYR A 132 14.12 14.72 -18.80
C TYR A 132 14.41 16.14 -18.31
N ARG A 133 15.53 16.75 -18.74
CA ARG A 133 15.91 18.12 -18.35
C ARG A 133 14.84 19.17 -18.68
N ILE A 134 14.14 19.00 -19.80
CA ILE A 134 13.04 19.88 -20.20
C ILE A 134 11.87 19.75 -19.22
N ALA A 135 11.49 18.52 -18.86
CA ALA A 135 10.45 18.25 -17.87
C ALA A 135 10.81 18.85 -16.51
N LEU A 136 12.05 18.68 -16.05
CA LEU A 136 12.53 19.27 -14.79
C LEU A 136 12.45 20.81 -14.79
N ARG A 137 12.70 21.46 -15.93
CA ARG A 137 12.60 22.92 -16.03
C ARG A 137 11.15 23.38 -15.93
N ILE A 138 10.22 22.67 -16.57
CA ILE A 138 8.78 22.95 -16.50
C ILE A 138 8.28 22.75 -15.06
N MET A 139 8.70 21.67 -14.40
CA MET A 139 8.31 21.37 -13.01
C MET A 139 8.82 22.38 -11.99
N LYS A 140 9.91 23.09 -12.29
CA LYS A 140 10.51 24.12 -11.42
C LYS A 140 10.02 25.53 -11.77
N ASP A 141 9.08 25.67 -12.71
CA ASP A 141 8.46 26.95 -13.03
C ASP A 141 7.64 27.44 -11.81
N PRO A 142 7.73 28.73 -11.43
CA PRO A 142 6.98 29.31 -10.30
C PRO A 142 5.46 29.16 -10.40
N ARG A 143 4.91 28.86 -11.58
CA ARG A 143 3.48 28.58 -11.75
C ARG A 143 3.05 27.25 -11.13
N PHE A 144 3.99 26.34 -10.86
CA PHE A 144 3.73 25.09 -10.15
C PHE A 144 3.96 25.27 -8.65
N GLU A 145 2.98 24.86 -7.86
CA GLU A 145 3.12 24.85 -6.41
C GLU A 145 3.74 23.54 -5.94
N ARG A 146 4.77 23.66 -5.10
CA ARG A 146 5.49 22.50 -4.58
C ARG A 146 4.86 21.99 -3.28
N LEU A 147 4.56 20.71 -3.24
CA LEU A 147 4.04 20.02 -2.04
C LEU A 147 5.13 19.19 -1.36
N ASN A 148 5.41 19.58 -0.13
CA ASN A 148 6.39 18.88 0.67
C ASN A 148 5.87 17.51 1.11
N CYS A 149 6.73 16.49 1.01
CA CYS A 149 6.39 15.12 1.35
C CYS A 149 7.06 14.67 2.65
N MET A 150 6.26 14.13 3.59
CA MET A 150 6.75 13.69 4.90
C MET A 150 7.04 12.17 4.95
N HIS A 151 7.73 11.65 3.94
CA HIS A 151 8.04 10.22 3.88
C HIS A 151 9.47 9.99 3.37
N LYS A 152 10.14 8.96 3.90
CA LYS A 152 11.49 8.58 3.47
C LYS A 152 11.40 7.65 2.26
N GLY A 153 11.77 8.13 1.08
CA GLY A 153 12.07 7.29 -0.08
C GLY A 153 10.93 6.40 -0.59
N THR A 154 9.67 6.82 -0.48
CA THR A 154 8.53 6.07 -1.02
C THR A 154 8.40 6.26 -2.53
N TYR A 155 7.73 5.31 -3.18
CA TYR A 155 7.29 5.47 -4.57
C TYR A 155 6.33 6.65 -4.71
N ALA A 156 6.45 7.40 -5.80
CA ALA A 156 5.66 8.60 -6.05
C ALA A 156 4.15 8.29 -6.10
N ASP A 157 3.78 7.18 -6.72
CA ASP A 157 2.40 6.71 -6.78
C ASP A 157 1.74 6.55 -5.41
N ASP A 158 2.44 5.92 -4.47
CA ASP A 158 1.93 5.65 -3.13
C ASP A 158 1.77 6.96 -2.34
N CYS A 159 2.67 7.92 -2.57
CA CYS A 159 2.52 9.28 -2.03
C CYS A 159 1.24 9.95 -2.55
N ILE A 160 1.00 9.91 -3.86
CA ILE A 160 -0.18 10.52 -4.47
C ILE A 160 -1.45 9.86 -3.92
N ILE A 161 -1.48 8.52 -3.85
CA ILE A 161 -2.64 7.77 -3.33
C ILE A 161 -2.90 8.12 -1.87
N ASN A 162 -1.87 8.11 -1.01
CA ASN A 162 -2.04 8.42 0.40
C ASN A 162 -2.53 9.86 0.60
N ARG A 163 -1.96 10.83 -0.13
CA ARG A 163 -2.37 12.23 -0.06
C ARG A 163 -3.82 12.44 -0.47
N VAL A 164 -4.23 11.83 -1.58
CA VAL A 164 -5.59 11.93 -2.12
C VAL A 164 -6.61 11.20 -1.25
N THR A 165 -6.19 10.10 -0.60
CA THR A 165 -7.04 9.36 0.34
C THR A 165 -7.32 10.18 1.59
N GLN A 166 -6.31 10.87 2.11
CA GLN A 166 -6.42 11.77 3.27
C GLN A 166 -7.20 13.04 2.93
N HIS A 167 -6.85 13.68 1.82
CA HIS A 167 -7.41 14.95 1.38
C HIS A 167 -8.00 14.79 -0.02
N LYS A 168 -9.33 14.78 -0.09
CA LYS A 168 -10.07 14.60 -1.35
C LYS A 168 -10.22 15.91 -2.13
N CYS A 169 -9.43 16.94 -1.85
CA CYS A 169 -9.51 18.25 -2.52
C CYS A 169 -8.66 18.35 -3.80
N TYR A 170 -8.16 17.22 -4.32
CA TYR A 170 -7.26 17.18 -5.47
C TYR A 170 -7.86 16.47 -6.67
N ILE A 171 -7.56 16.99 -7.86
CA ILE A 171 -7.68 16.28 -9.13
C ILE A 171 -6.33 15.63 -9.41
N VAL A 172 -6.29 14.38 -9.88
CA VAL A 172 -5.02 13.72 -10.20
C VAL A 172 -4.80 13.68 -11.71
N ALA A 173 -3.71 14.31 -12.17
CA ALA A 173 -3.28 14.27 -13.56
C ALA A 173 -2.26 13.14 -13.78
N THR A 174 -2.71 12.02 -14.34
CA THR A 174 -1.85 10.88 -14.66
C THR A 174 -2.29 10.17 -15.94
N ASN A 175 -1.32 9.60 -16.66
CA ASN A 175 -1.57 8.71 -17.79
C ASN A 175 -1.29 7.24 -17.48
N ASP A 176 -0.78 6.91 -16.29
CA ASP A 176 -0.51 5.54 -15.94
C ASP A 176 -1.80 4.74 -15.70
N LYS A 177 -1.86 3.54 -16.28
CA LYS A 177 -3.04 2.67 -16.18
C LYS A 177 -3.22 2.12 -14.77
N ASP A 178 -2.12 1.81 -14.08
CA ASP A 178 -2.19 1.16 -12.78
C ASP A 178 -2.46 2.17 -11.65
N LEU A 179 -1.87 3.36 -11.71
CA LEU A 179 -2.26 4.48 -10.85
C LEU A 179 -3.74 4.87 -11.04
N LYS A 180 -4.24 4.95 -12.28
CA LYS A 180 -5.68 5.20 -12.54
C LYS A 180 -6.58 4.15 -11.92
N LYS A 181 -6.26 2.86 -12.07
CA LYS A 181 -7.04 1.77 -11.44
C LYS A 181 -7.09 1.91 -9.92
N ARG A 182 -5.98 2.31 -9.28
CA ARG A 182 -5.93 2.54 -7.83
C ARG A 182 -6.78 3.74 -7.41
N ILE A 183 -6.67 4.87 -8.12
CA ILE A 183 -7.45 6.09 -7.82
C ILE A 183 -8.96 5.86 -8.05
N ARG A 184 -9.35 5.06 -9.06
CA ARG A 184 -10.77 4.72 -9.28
C ARG A 184 -11.44 3.99 -8.12
N LYS A 185 -10.67 3.36 -7.22
CA LYS A 185 -11.22 2.76 -5.99
C LYS A 185 -11.59 3.81 -4.94
N ILE A 186 -11.01 5.00 -5.02
CA ILE A 186 -11.27 6.11 -4.11
C ILE A 186 -12.44 6.95 -4.69
N PRO A 187 -13.55 7.10 -3.97
CA PRO A 187 -14.68 7.93 -4.42
C PRO A 187 -14.35 9.42 -4.27
N GLY A 188 -14.89 10.25 -5.16
CA GLY A 188 -14.79 11.72 -5.09
C GLY A 188 -13.49 12.32 -5.62
N VAL A 189 -12.65 11.54 -6.30
CA VAL A 189 -11.38 12.00 -6.87
C VAL A 189 -11.46 11.95 -8.40
N PRO A 190 -11.45 13.10 -9.08
CA PRO A 190 -11.39 13.15 -10.53
C PRO A 190 -9.99 12.81 -11.06
N ILE A 191 -9.96 12.27 -12.28
CA ILE A 191 -8.72 11.87 -12.95
C ILE A 191 -8.61 12.63 -14.26
N MET A 192 -7.56 13.43 -14.41
CA MET A 192 -7.21 14.09 -15.65
C MET A 192 -6.15 13.28 -16.42
N TYR A 193 -6.31 13.17 -17.73
CA TYR A 193 -5.38 12.45 -18.59
C TYR A 193 -5.31 13.06 -19.98
N VAL A 194 -4.23 12.75 -20.69
CA VAL A 194 -4.01 13.22 -22.07
C VAL A 194 -4.60 12.21 -23.05
N SER A 195 -5.44 12.67 -23.97
CA SER A 195 -5.99 11.87 -25.05
C SER A 195 -6.16 12.73 -26.31
N GLN A 196 -5.78 12.21 -27.48
CA GLN A 196 -5.98 12.89 -28.76
C GLN A 196 -5.51 14.36 -28.79
N HIS A 197 -4.32 14.64 -28.24
CA HIS A 197 -3.76 16.01 -28.14
C HIS A 197 -4.60 16.99 -27.30
N ARG A 198 -5.48 16.50 -26.43
CA ARG A 198 -6.25 17.32 -25.49
C ARG A 198 -6.21 16.70 -24.09
N TYR A 199 -6.50 17.51 -23.09
CA TYR A 199 -6.75 17.01 -21.74
C TYR A 199 -8.21 16.62 -21.59
N THR A 200 -8.43 15.50 -20.94
CA THR A 200 -9.74 14.92 -20.69
C THR A 200 -9.82 14.57 -19.21
N ILE A 201 -11.00 14.77 -18.64
CA ILE A 201 -11.26 14.45 -17.23
C ILE A 201 -12.30 13.34 -17.11
N GLU A 202 -12.04 12.41 -16.21
CA GLU A 202 -12.95 11.35 -15.80
C GLU A 202 -13.48 11.65 -14.39
N ARG A 203 -14.72 11.22 -14.10
CA ARG A 203 -15.35 11.27 -12.76
C ARG A 203 -15.53 12.66 -12.16
N MET A 204 -15.54 13.69 -13.00
CA MET A 204 -16.00 15.00 -12.60
C MET A 204 -17.47 15.18 -13.01
N PRO A 205 -18.38 15.39 -12.06
CA PRO A 205 -19.83 15.53 -12.32
C PRO A 205 -20.16 16.69 -13.27
N ASP A 206 -19.39 17.78 -13.18
CA ASP A 206 -19.60 19.03 -13.93
C ASP A 206 -18.74 19.12 -15.19
N ALA A 207 -18.08 18.02 -15.60
CA ALA A 207 -17.18 18.04 -16.75
C ALA A 207 -17.91 17.88 -18.09
N TYR A 208 -17.95 18.97 -18.86
CA TYR A 208 -18.47 19.03 -20.23
C TYR A 208 -17.50 18.48 -21.30
N GLY A 209 -16.29 18.06 -20.92
CA GLY A 209 -15.19 17.74 -21.85
C GLY A 209 -14.84 16.26 -22.05
N ALA A 210 -15.53 15.32 -21.39
CA ALA A 210 -15.27 13.90 -21.60
C ALA A 210 -15.86 13.43 -22.95
N PRO A 211 -15.08 12.81 -23.85
CA PRO A 211 -15.64 12.19 -25.04
C PRO A 211 -16.60 11.08 -24.59
N ARG A 212 -17.90 11.30 -24.79
CA ARG A 212 -18.93 10.27 -24.63
C ARG A 212 -18.65 9.22 -25.71
N LYS A 213 -18.02 8.12 -25.32
CA LYS A 213 -18.03 6.88 -26.09
C LYS A 213 -18.93 5.90 -25.37
#